data_AF-A0AB39TSR7-F1
#
_entry.id   AF-A0AB39TSR7-F1
#
_cell.length_a   1.000
_cell.length_b   1.000
_cell.length_c   1.000
_cell.angle_alpha   90.00
_cell.angle_beta   90.00
_cell.angle_gamma   90.00
#
_symmetry.space_group_name_H-M   'P 1'
#
loop_
_entity.id
_entity.type
_entity.pdbx_description
1 polymer ?
#
loop_
_entity_poly.entity_id
_entity_poly.type
_entity_poly.pdbx_seq_one_letter_code
_entity_poly.pdbx_strand_id
1 'polypeptide(L)'
;MAGTRTYPRELDRPIRDVQAYLSGRGGLRPFAVASADFEPLPPGGDRELPFAFVNEVPAADLPPEFGAAFGEGVLARLRGWSRGGALPWALRVRLRHAHWRAGESTAAGFAAAGEQAVYEFDESVAEGTGPRRLVTLPLTGRRAEPAGPGRDVHVRLVKPCMCGHYAVATAEFTPLPADADELFEFVLDVPDERLPRPYAEAFERGLREELYAAGDGRLPVRPFRVRLHDAQWHEVDSNELIFGVAGRRAAAEALGPALAPGYGG
;
A
#
# COMPACT_ATOMS: atom_id res chain seq x y z
N MET A 1 -9.75 13.91 -13.57
CA MET A 1 -8.55 14.67 -13.98
C MET A 1 -7.42 14.31 -13.05
N ALA A 2 -6.40 13.59 -13.53
CA ALA A 2 -5.19 13.36 -12.74
C ALA A 2 -4.60 14.73 -12.39
N GLY A 3 -4.60 15.09 -11.11
CA GLY A 3 -3.94 16.32 -10.65
C GLY A 3 -2.50 16.27 -11.13
N THR A 4 -2.04 17.33 -11.79
CA THR A 4 -0.66 17.44 -12.24
C THR A 4 0.23 17.46 -11.00
N ARG A 5 0.70 16.28 -10.55
CA ARG A 5 1.70 16.16 -9.50
C ARG A 5 2.97 16.83 -10.02
N THR A 6 3.41 17.88 -9.34
CA THR A 6 4.66 18.57 -9.65
C THR A 6 5.79 17.78 -9.02
N TYR A 7 6.48 17.01 -9.84
CA TYR A 7 7.64 16.24 -9.42
C TYR A 7 8.90 17.11 -9.48
N PRO A 8 9.79 17.02 -8.47
CA PRO A 8 11.10 17.64 -8.56
C PRO A 8 11.90 17.02 -9.71
N ARG A 9 12.76 17.80 -10.37
CA ARG A 9 13.60 17.32 -11.47
C ARG A 9 14.62 16.27 -11.03
N GLU A 10 15.03 16.31 -9.77
CA GLU A 10 15.98 15.39 -9.15
C GLU A 10 15.48 14.98 -7.76
N LEU A 11 15.85 13.79 -7.30
CA LEU A 11 15.56 13.35 -5.94
C LEU A 11 16.67 13.86 -5.01
N ASP A 12 16.42 14.96 -4.30
CA ASP A 12 17.44 15.67 -3.51
C ASP A 12 17.93 14.90 -2.27
N ARG A 13 17.15 13.92 -1.81
CA ARG A 13 17.46 13.12 -0.61
C ARG A 13 16.96 11.68 -0.76
N PRO A 14 17.65 10.69 -0.16
CA PRO A 14 17.16 9.32 -0.15
C PRO A 14 15.89 9.19 0.69
N ILE A 15 14.95 8.37 0.22
CA ILE A 15 13.77 7.95 0.99
C ILE A 15 14.05 6.55 1.51
N ARG A 16 14.18 6.43 2.83
CA ARG A 16 14.61 5.18 3.48
C ARG A 16 13.46 4.47 4.15
N ASP A 17 13.54 3.14 4.20
CA ASP A 17 12.57 2.28 4.87
C ASP A 17 11.15 2.40 4.29
N VAL A 18 11.07 2.40 2.95
CA VAL A 18 9.79 2.31 2.22
C VAL A 18 9.27 0.89 2.35
N GLN A 19 8.17 0.73 3.08
CA GLN A 19 7.61 -0.58 3.38
C GLN A 19 6.52 -0.95 2.38
N ALA A 20 6.61 -2.16 1.83
CA ALA A 20 5.54 -2.80 1.10
C ALA A 20 5.04 -4.00 1.88
N TYR A 21 3.72 -4.10 1.98
CA TYR A 21 3.04 -5.18 2.68
C TYR A 21 1.85 -5.67 1.86
N LEU A 22 1.82 -6.97 1.63
CA LEU A 22 0.70 -7.70 1.05
C LEU A 22 0.24 -8.75 2.05
N SER A 23 -1.00 -8.63 2.54
CA SER A 23 -1.56 -9.56 3.52
C SER A 23 -1.87 -10.92 2.91
N GLY A 24 -1.43 -11.96 3.60
CA GLY A 24 -1.79 -13.34 3.31
C GLY A 24 -2.43 -14.00 4.52
N ARG A 25 -3.76 -14.12 4.44
CA ARG A 25 -4.61 -15.31 4.61
C ARG A 25 -6.01 -14.88 4.18
N GLY A 26 -6.45 -15.35 3.02
CA GLY A 26 -7.69 -14.86 2.37
C GLY A 26 -7.58 -13.45 1.77
N GLY A 27 -6.37 -12.91 1.58
CA GLY A 27 -6.13 -11.66 0.85
C GLY A 27 -6.07 -11.86 -0.67
N LEU A 28 -6.24 -10.77 -1.43
CA LEU A 28 -6.16 -10.72 -2.90
C LEU A 28 -4.79 -11.11 -3.49
N ARG A 29 -3.73 -11.05 -2.67
CA ARG A 29 -2.35 -11.18 -3.11
C ARG A 29 -1.58 -12.14 -2.19
N PRO A 30 -0.56 -12.84 -2.72
CA PRO A 30 0.31 -13.69 -1.91
C PRO A 30 1.04 -12.88 -0.84
N PHE A 31 1.29 -13.48 0.31
CA PHE A 31 1.95 -12.82 1.44
C PHE A 31 3.33 -12.31 1.04
N ALA A 32 3.62 -11.03 1.27
CA ALA A 32 4.96 -10.49 1.10
C ALA A 32 5.13 -9.24 1.97
N VAL A 33 6.23 -9.20 2.71
CA VAL A 33 6.68 -7.99 3.40
C VAL A 33 8.07 -7.63 2.91
N ALA A 34 8.28 -6.37 2.55
CA ALA A 34 9.56 -5.86 2.12
C ALA A 34 9.76 -4.43 2.62
N SER A 35 11.00 -4.07 2.97
CA SER A 35 11.42 -2.69 3.23
C SER A 35 12.61 -2.36 2.34
N ALA A 36 12.51 -1.26 1.61
CA ALA A 36 13.53 -0.82 0.67
C ALA A 36 13.87 0.66 0.80
N ASP A 37 15.13 1.00 0.53
CA ASP A 37 15.61 2.38 0.42
C ASP A 37 15.64 2.80 -1.04
N PHE A 38 15.12 3.99 -1.35
CA PHE A 38 15.15 4.62 -2.65
C PHE A 38 16.10 5.81 -2.61
N GLU A 39 17.19 5.73 -3.39
CA GLU A 39 18.25 6.73 -3.39
C GLU A 39 18.49 7.29 -4.80
N PRO A 40 18.88 8.57 -4.91
CA PRO A 40 19.35 9.07 -6.20
C PRO A 40 20.63 8.34 -6.62
N LEU A 41 20.72 7.94 -7.90
CA LEU A 41 21.99 7.48 -8.45
C LEU A 41 22.99 8.66 -8.50
N PRO A 42 24.28 8.42 -8.23
CA PRO A 42 25.29 9.46 -8.24
C PRO A 42 25.33 10.20 -9.59
N PRO A 43 25.45 11.54 -9.61
CA PRO A 43 25.64 12.28 -10.85
C PRO A 43 26.93 11.84 -11.54
N GLY A 44 26.83 11.39 -12.79
CA GLY A 44 27.96 10.88 -13.60
C GLY A 44 27.97 9.36 -13.83
N GLY A 45 27.00 8.61 -13.30
CA GLY A 45 26.77 7.22 -13.68
C GLY A 45 26.18 7.07 -15.09
N ASP A 46 26.25 5.85 -15.62
CA ASP A 46 25.76 5.50 -16.95
C ASP A 46 24.26 5.84 -17.09
N ARG A 47 23.93 6.87 -17.88
CA ARG A 47 22.55 7.39 -18.03
C ARG A 47 21.65 6.45 -18.84
N GLU A 48 22.22 5.41 -19.44
CA GLU A 48 21.49 4.38 -20.19
C GLU A 48 20.65 3.47 -19.27
N LEU A 49 21.02 3.31 -18.00
CA LEU A 49 20.28 2.52 -17.01
C LEU A 49 19.91 3.40 -15.81
N PRO A 50 18.78 4.14 -15.86
CA PRO A 50 18.33 5.01 -14.77
C PRO A 50 17.84 4.24 -13.53
N PHE A 51 18.13 2.95 -13.42
CA PHE A 51 17.68 2.10 -12.34
C PHE A 51 18.74 1.07 -11.95
N ALA A 52 19.03 0.97 -10.65
CA ALA A 52 19.86 -0.08 -10.08
C ALA A 52 19.16 -0.72 -8.88
N PHE A 53 18.97 -2.03 -8.90
CA PHE A 53 18.44 -2.78 -7.77
C PHE A 53 19.57 -3.52 -7.05
N VAL A 54 19.58 -3.45 -5.72
CA VAL A 54 20.51 -4.18 -4.86
C VAL A 54 19.71 -4.91 -3.79
N ASN A 55 19.82 -6.23 -3.77
CA ASN A 55 19.28 -7.03 -2.66
C ASN A 55 20.34 -7.17 -1.57
N GLU A 56 20.11 -6.56 -0.41
CA GLU A 56 20.99 -6.64 0.76
C GLU A 56 20.48 -7.66 1.80
N VAL A 57 19.33 -8.29 1.55
CA VAL A 57 18.81 -9.36 2.38
C VAL A 57 19.61 -10.65 2.11
N PRO A 58 20.17 -11.30 3.14
CA PRO A 58 20.90 -12.55 2.97
C PRO A 58 20.05 -13.63 2.31
N ALA A 59 20.65 -14.43 1.43
CA ALA A 59 19.96 -15.54 0.77
C ALA A 59 19.44 -16.63 1.73
N ALA A 60 19.96 -16.66 2.97
CA ALA A 60 19.45 -17.50 4.04
C ALA A 60 18.09 -17.03 4.58
N ASP A 61 17.81 -15.73 4.52
CA ASP A 61 16.62 -15.11 5.07
C ASP A 61 15.54 -14.88 4.00
N LEU A 62 15.95 -14.72 2.74
CA LEU A 62 15.05 -14.56 1.59
C LEU A 62 15.53 -15.39 0.40
N PRO A 63 14.68 -16.29 -0.14
CA PRO A 63 14.97 -16.97 -1.38
C PRO A 63 15.35 -15.98 -2.50
N PRO A 64 16.46 -16.19 -3.24
CA PRO A 64 16.94 -15.25 -4.25
C PRO A 64 15.88 -14.89 -5.30
N GLU A 65 15.00 -15.84 -5.64
CA GLU A 65 13.88 -15.64 -6.56
C GLU A 65 12.88 -14.58 -6.07
N PHE A 66 12.66 -14.45 -4.76
CA PHE A 66 11.77 -13.45 -4.18
C PHE A 66 12.40 -12.07 -4.19
N GLY A 67 13.70 -11.98 -3.85
CA GLY A 67 14.46 -10.73 -3.97
C GLY A 67 14.51 -10.23 -5.41
N ALA A 68 14.75 -11.12 -6.38
CA ALA A 68 14.73 -10.79 -7.80
C ALA A 68 13.34 -10.34 -8.26
N ALA A 69 12.28 -11.07 -7.87
CA ALA A 69 10.92 -10.71 -8.24
C ALA A 69 10.50 -9.33 -7.70
N PHE A 70 10.90 -8.99 -6.47
CA PHE A 70 10.70 -7.65 -5.92
C PHE A 70 11.34 -6.56 -6.78
N GLY A 71 12.61 -6.76 -7.19
CA GLY A 71 13.31 -5.82 -8.08
C GLY A 71 12.62 -5.65 -9.44
N GLU A 72 12.12 -6.75 -10.03
CA GLU A 72 11.35 -6.72 -11.28
C GLU A 72 10.04 -5.94 -11.13
N GLY A 73 9.31 -6.13 -10.02
CA GLY A 73 8.09 -5.38 -9.73
C GLY A 73 8.32 -3.87 -9.59
N VAL A 74 9.39 -3.49 -8.87
CA VAL A 74 9.82 -2.08 -8.78
C VAL A 74 10.08 -1.50 -10.17
N LEU A 75 10.88 -2.20 -10.98
CA LEU A 75 11.23 -1.75 -12.34
C LEU A 75 9.99 -1.66 -13.25
N ALA A 76 9.11 -2.66 -13.21
CA ALA A 76 7.87 -2.68 -13.98
C ALA A 76 7.00 -1.45 -13.66
N ARG A 77 6.84 -1.13 -12.37
CA ARG A 77 6.03 0.02 -11.95
C ARG A 77 6.64 1.35 -12.35
N LEU A 78 7.95 1.49 -12.20
CA LEU A 78 8.70 2.69 -12.61
C LEU A 78 8.61 2.91 -14.13
N ARG A 79 8.71 1.85 -14.94
CA ARG A 79 8.53 1.93 -16.40
C ARG A 79 7.15 2.45 -16.79
N GLY A 80 6.10 2.10 -16.06
CA GLY A 80 4.75 2.65 -16.25
C GLY A 80 4.63 4.15 -16.01
N TRP A 81 5.60 4.76 -15.32
CA TRP A 81 5.69 6.22 -15.11
C TRP A 81 6.67 6.92 -16.05
N SER A 82 7.34 6.16 -16.89
CA SER A 82 8.21 6.74 -17.90
C SER A 82 7.41 7.56 -18.91
N ARG A 83 7.87 8.80 -19.17
CA ARG A 83 7.47 9.54 -20.38
C ARG A 83 8.56 9.36 -21.43
N GLY A 84 8.23 8.70 -22.53
CA GLY A 84 9.16 8.53 -23.66
C GLY A 84 10.35 7.60 -23.39
N GLY A 85 10.23 6.65 -22.45
CA GLY A 85 11.27 5.66 -22.15
C GLY A 85 12.28 6.09 -21.07
N ALA A 86 12.26 7.35 -20.63
CA ALA A 86 13.07 7.84 -19.51
C ALA A 86 12.28 7.85 -18.20
N LEU A 87 12.91 7.40 -17.10
CA LEU A 87 12.38 7.60 -15.75
C LEU A 87 12.56 9.07 -15.35
N PRO A 88 11.65 9.64 -14.55
CA PRO A 88 11.83 11.00 -14.02
C PRO A 88 13.10 11.15 -13.17
N TRP A 89 13.58 10.04 -12.58
CA TRP A 89 14.80 10.01 -11.76
C TRP A 89 15.66 8.79 -12.08
N ALA A 90 16.98 8.95 -11.92
CA ALA A 90 17.91 7.85 -11.84
C ALA A 90 17.92 7.32 -10.39
N LEU A 91 17.45 6.10 -10.16
CA LEU A 91 17.20 5.56 -8.83
C LEU A 91 18.02 4.31 -8.53
N ARG A 92 18.56 4.24 -7.32
CA ARG A 92 19.05 3.01 -6.71
C ARG A 92 18.04 2.55 -5.67
N VAL A 93 17.59 1.30 -5.77
CA VAL A 93 16.69 0.68 -4.79
C VAL A 93 17.43 -0.42 -4.06
N ARG A 94 17.51 -0.31 -2.73
CA ARG A 94 18.13 -1.32 -1.85
C ARG A 94 17.06 -2.04 -1.06
N LEU A 95 16.87 -3.33 -1.31
CA LEU A 95 16.03 -4.16 -0.44
C LEU A 95 16.80 -4.46 0.85
N ARG A 96 16.30 -3.95 1.97
CA ARG A 96 16.96 -3.99 3.29
C ARG A 96 16.45 -5.14 4.16
N HIS A 97 15.14 -5.32 4.16
CA HIS A 97 14.47 -6.34 4.96
C HIS A 97 13.35 -6.96 4.12
N ALA A 98 13.14 -8.26 4.31
CA ALA A 98 12.01 -8.96 3.72
C ALA A 98 11.56 -10.08 4.66
N HIS A 99 10.26 -10.35 4.66
CA HIS A 99 9.70 -11.48 5.38
C HIS A 99 8.75 -12.25 4.46
N TRP A 100 8.86 -13.58 4.51
CA TRP A 100 8.10 -14.51 3.69
C TRP A 100 7.60 -15.66 4.57
N ARG A 101 6.50 -16.29 4.12
CA ARG A 101 5.88 -17.43 4.78
C ARG A 101 5.80 -18.58 3.79
N ALA A 102 6.29 -19.76 4.20
CA ALA A 102 6.24 -20.95 3.36
C ALA A 102 4.78 -21.31 3.02
N GLY A 103 4.48 -21.48 1.74
CA GLY A 103 3.14 -21.80 1.23
C GLY A 103 2.18 -20.62 1.09
N GLU A 104 2.50 -19.45 1.66
CA GLU A 104 1.67 -18.23 1.56
C GLU A 104 2.34 -17.15 0.69
N SER A 105 3.68 -17.12 0.65
CA SER A 105 4.47 -16.22 -0.20
C SER A 105 4.80 -16.83 -1.56
N THR A 106 4.80 -15.99 -2.59
CA THR A 106 5.24 -16.36 -3.94
C THR A 106 6.06 -15.25 -4.57
N ALA A 107 6.81 -15.58 -5.63
CA ALA A 107 7.54 -14.59 -6.42
C ALA A 107 6.60 -13.49 -6.98
N ALA A 108 5.40 -13.86 -7.43
CA ALA A 108 4.40 -12.89 -7.88
C ALA A 108 3.95 -11.94 -6.75
N GLY A 109 3.86 -12.44 -5.51
CA GLY A 109 3.61 -11.60 -4.34
C GLY A 109 4.75 -10.60 -4.11
N PHE A 110 6.00 -11.04 -4.17
CA PHE A 110 7.14 -10.16 -4.03
C PHE A 110 7.25 -9.11 -5.15
N ALA A 111 6.91 -9.47 -6.40
CA ALA A 111 6.80 -8.51 -7.49
C ALA A 111 5.71 -7.45 -7.20
N ALA A 112 4.51 -7.87 -6.80
CA ALA A 112 3.45 -6.94 -6.42
C ALA A 112 3.83 -6.06 -5.21
N ALA A 113 4.65 -6.58 -4.28
CA ALA A 113 5.19 -5.79 -3.18
C ALA A 113 6.19 -4.74 -3.69
N GLY A 114 7.01 -5.08 -4.68
CA GLY A 114 7.87 -4.12 -5.38
C GLY A 114 7.09 -2.98 -6.02
N GLU A 115 5.98 -3.29 -6.70
CA GLU A 115 5.08 -2.28 -7.28
C GLU A 115 4.46 -1.38 -6.21
N GLN A 116 4.03 -1.97 -5.08
CA GLN A 116 3.49 -1.23 -3.95
C GLN A 116 4.55 -0.30 -3.33
N ALA A 117 5.79 -0.74 -3.19
CA ALA A 117 6.87 0.08 -2.64
C ALA A 117 7.08 1.35 -3.47
N VAL A 118 6.99 1.24 -4.81
CA VAL A 118 7.08 2.39 -5.71
C VAL A 118 5.92 3.37 -5.52
N TYR A 119 4.70 2.88 -5.23
CA TYR A 119 3.56 3.74 -4.89
C TYR A 119 3.81 4.53 -3.60
N GLU A 120 4.22 3.85 -2.53
CA GLU A 120 4.52 4.51 -1.24
C GLU A 120 5.68 5.51 -1.38
N PHE A 121 6.68 5.20 -2.18
CA PHE A 121 7.75 6.12 -2.53
C PHE A 121 7.22 7.39 -3.22
N ASP A 122 6.35 7.25 -4.23
CA ASP A 122 5.77 8.39 -4.94
C ASP A 122 4.89 9.28 -4.05
N GLU A 123 4.05 8.68 -3.20
CA GLU A 123 3.27 9.42 -2.21
C GLU A 123 4.19 10.18 -1.25
N SER A 124 5.28 9.55 -0.78
CA SER A 124 6.27 10.19 0.08
C SER A 124 6.97 11.39 -0.59
N VAL A 125 7.31 11.25 -1.88
CA VAL A 125 7.86 12.36 -2.68
C VAL A 125 6.83 13.48 -2.84
N ALA A 126 5.59 13.14 -3.17
CA ALA A 126 4.52 14.11 -3.43
C ALA A 126 4.11 14.89 -2.18
N GLU A 127 4.04 14.24 -1.01
CA GLU A 127 3.66 14.86 0.26
C GLU A 127 4.84 15.54 0.97
N GLY A 128 6.09 15.23 0.55
CA GLY A 128 7.31 15.70 1.21
C GLY A 128 7.56 15.06 2.58
N THR A 129 6.75 14.06 2.95
CA THR A 129 6.84 13.29 4.19
C THR A 129 7.69 12.03 4.00
N GLY A 130 8.19 11.45 5.09
CA GLY A 130 8.88 10.14 5.05
C GLY A 130 7.88 9.00 4.77
N PRO A 131 8.38 7.78 4.48
CA PRO A 131 7.52 6.68 4.10
C PRO A 131 6.61 6.21 5.23
N ARG A 132 5.43 5.73 4.80
CA ARG A 132 4.38 5.20 5.67
C ARG A 132 4.72 3.75 6.04
N ARG A 133 4.57 3.36 7.31
CA ARG A 133 5.03 2.07 7.88
C ARG A 133 3.87 1.16 8.27
N LEU A 134 3.93 -0.08 7.80
CA LEU A 134 2.80 -0.99 7.69
C LEU A 134 3.01 -2.29 8.50
N VAL A 135 4.23 -2.54 8.96
CA VAL A 135 4.64 -3.74 9.72
C VAL A 135 5.50 -3.33 10.93
N THR A 136 5.36 -4.04 12.07
CA THR A 136 6.04 -3.69 13.33
C THR A 136 7.30 -4.51 13.66
N LEU A 137 7.61 -5.56 12.90
CA LEU A 137 8.79 -6.38 13.16
C LEU A 137 10.07 -5.90 12.46
N PRO A 138 11.21 -6.04 13.14
CA PRO A 138 11.62 -5.22 14.25
C PRO A 138 12.30 -3.95 13.70
N LEU A 139 11.53 -2.87 13.55
CA LEU A 139 12.11 -1.53 13.45
C LEU A 139 11.35 -0.62 14.42
N THR A 140 12.02 -0.33 15.54
CA THR A 140 11.80 0.77 16.52
C THR A 140 11.16 0.48 17.88
N GLY A 141 10.68 -0.72 18.19
CA GLY A 141 10.26 -1.04 19.57
C GLY A 141 9.02 -0.26 20.08
N ARG A 142 8.27 0.39 19.18
CA ARG A 142 6.98 1.04 19.49
C ARG A 142 5.86 0.03 19.21
N ARG A 143 5.14 -0.43 20.25
CA ARG A 143 3.91 -1.24 20.09
C ARG A 143 2.76 -0.34 19.71
N ALA A 144 1.97 -0.73 18.70
CA ALA A 144 0.70 -0.09 18.41
C ALA A 144 -0.28 -0.29 19.58
N GLU A 145 -1.17 0.67 19.82
CA GLU A 145 -2.18 0.53 20.86
C GLU A 145 -3.21 -0.53 20.46
N PRO A 146 -3.72 -1.34 21.40
CA PRO A 146 -4.75 -2.32 21.07
C PRO A 146 -6.00 -1.64 20.53
N ALA A 147 -6.51 -2.17 19.43
CA ALA A 147 -7.80 -1.80 18.87
C ALA A 147 -8.96 -2.13 19.85
N GLY A 148 -9.95 -1.25 19.96
CA GLY A 148 -11.21 -1.55 20.66
C GLY A 148 -12.02 -2.64 19.94
N PRO A 149 -13.07 -3.23 20.54
CA PRO A 149 -13.78 -4.37 19.97
C PRO A 149 -14.29 -4.08 18.55
N GLY A 150 -14.07 -5.05 17.66
CA GLY A 150 -14.41 -4.95 16.24
C GLY A 150 -15.87 -4.63 16.01
N ARG A 151 -16.15 -3.84 14.98
CA ARG A 151 -17.50 -3.51 14.54
C ARG A 151 -17.59 -3.77 13.04
N ASP A 152 -18.70 -4.35 12.62
CA ASP A 152 -19.06 -4.38 11.20
C ASP A 152 -19.37 -2.96 10.75
N VAL A 153 -18.72 -2.54 9.68
CA VAL A 153 -18.94 -1.22 9.08
C VAL A 153 -19.44 -1.41 7.66
N HIS A 154 -20.69 -0.98 7.45
CA HIS A 154 -21.32 -1.00 6.15
C HIS A 154 -21.19 0.37 5.50
N VAL A 155 -20.40 0.47 4.43
CA VAL A 155 -20.23 1.72 3.69
C VAL A 155 -20.96 1.67 2.37
N ARG A 156 -21.93 2.57 2.24
CA ARG A 156 -22.68 2.80 1.01
C ARG A 156 -22.35 4.18 0.44
N LEU A 157 -21.59 4.21 -0.65
CA LEU A 157 -21.32 5.43 -1.42
C LEU A 157 -22.11 5.41 -2.72
N VAL A 158 -23.29 6.03 -2.68
CA VAL A 158 -24.13 6.24 -3.86
C VAL A 158 -24.32 7.74 -4.03
N LYS A 159 -23.70 8.32 -5.06
CA LYS A 159 -23.93 9.73 -5.43
C LYS A 159 -24.60 9.77 -6.81
N PRO A 160 -25.92 9.99 -6.89
CA PRO A 160 -26.65 10.07 -8.14
C PRO A 160 -26.47 11.46 -8.80
N CYS A 161 -25.21 11.88 -9.00
CA CYS A 161 -24.86 13.09 -9.73
C CYS A 161 -24.32 12.72 -11.11
N MET A 162 -24.27 13.69 -12.04
CA MET A 162 -23.92 13.57 -13.46
C MET A 162 -22.62 12.81 -13.82
N CYS A 163 -21.82 12.38 -12.85
CA CYS A 163 -20.54 11.71 -13.00
C CYS A 163 -20.53 10.23 -12.57
N GLY A 164 -21.67 9.62 -12.26
CA GLY A 164 -21.77 8.16 -12.10
C GLY A 164 -20.83 7.61 -11.03
N HIS A 165 -21.16 7.82 -9.75
CA HIS A 165 -20.37 7.29 -8.63
C HIS A 165 -21.20 6.28 -7.83
N TYR A 166 -20.89 5.01 -8.03
CA TYR A 166 -21.51 3.89 -7.35
C TYR A 166 -20.44 2.97 -6.76
N ALA A 167 -20.43 2.82 -5.44
CA ALA A 167 -19.70 1.79 -4.73
C ALA A 167 -20.44 1.45 -3.43
N VAL A 168 -20.76 0.16 -3.25
CA VAL A 168 -21.25 -0.35 -1.98
C VAL A 168 -20.29 -1.41 -1.50
N ALA A 169 -19.83 -1.32 -0.26
CA ALA A 169 -18.90 -2.28 0.32
C ALA A 169 -19.24 -2.49 1.80
N THR A 170 -19.31 -3.75 2.21
CA THR A 170 -19.51 -4.15 3.61
C THR A 170 -18.24 -4.83 4.08
N ALA A 171 -17.60 -4.22 5.08
CA ALA A 171 -16.34 -4.71 5.63
C ALA A 171 -16.47 -4.91 7.14
N GLU A 172 -15.97 -6.04 7.61
CA GLU A 172 -15.87 -6.39 9.02
C GLU A 172 -14.48 -5.99 9.52
N PHE A 173 -14.42 -5.14 10.55
CA PHE A 173 -13.18 -4.70 11.16
C PHE A 173 -12.96 -5.45 12.47
N THR A 174 -11.93 -6.30 12.51
CA THR A 174 -11.57 -7.08 13.70
C THR A 174 -10.20 -6.62 14.22
N PRO A 175 -10.05 -6.32 15.52
CA PRO A 175 -8.76 -6.05 16.15
C PRO A 175 -7.77 -7.17 15.90
N LEU A 176 -6.55 -6.83 15.48
CA LEU A 176 -5.44 -7.78 15.54
C LEU A 176 -4.89 -7.85 16.97
N PRO A 177 -4.33 -9.01 17.39
CA PRO A 177 -3.61 -9.11 18.65
C PRO A 177 -2.51 -8.04 18.77
N ALA A 178 -2.28 -7.52 19.97
CA ALA A 178 -1.27 -6.47 20.21
C ALA A 178 0.19 -6.96 20.04
N ASP A 179 0.38 -8.26 19.89
CA ASP A 179 1.62 -8.96 19.57
C ASP A 179 1.64 -9.47 18.12
N ALA A 180 0.67 -9.10 17.28
CA ALA A 180 0.71 -9.40 15.86
C ALA A 180 1.86 -8.63 15.20
N ASP A 181 2.57 -9.33 14.33
CA ASP A 181 3.69 -8.77 13.54
C ASP A 181 3.21 -7.69 12.55
N GLU A 182 1.94 -7.78 12.16
CA GLU A 182 1.26 -6.98 11.15
C GLU A 182 0.37 -5.92 11.80
N LEU A 183 0.37 -4.70 11.25
CA LEU A 183 -0.54 -3.65 11.69
C LEU A 183 -1.84 -3.60 10.87
N PHE A 184 -1.88 -4.29 9.75
CA PHE A 184 -3.03 -4.30 8.87
C PHE A 184 -3.11 -5.63 8.16
N GLU A 185 -4.29 -6.23 8.10
CA GLU A 185 -4.53 -7.45 7.34
C GLU A 185 -5.81 -7.28 6.53
N PHE A 186 -5.72 -7.38 5.20
CA PHE A 186 -6.89 -7.34 4.33
C PHE A 186 -7.26 -8.75 3.84
N VAL A 187 -8.53 -9.09 4.03
CA VAL A 187 -9.13 -10.36 3.62
C VAL A 187 -10.24 -10.06 2.63
N LEU A 188 -10.11 -10.56 1.40
CA LEU A 188 -11.17 -10.55 0.40
C LEU A 188 -11.96 -11.86 0.49
N ASP A 189 -13.22 -11.76 0.90
CA ASP A 189 -14.17 -12.87 0.99
C ASP A 189 -15.33 -12.68 -0.02
N VAL A 190 -15.08 -11.93 -1.09
CA VAL A 190 -16.02 -11.74 -2.20
C VAL A 190 -15.48 -12.47 -3.43
N PRO A 191 -16.28 -13.30 -4.12
CA PRO A 191 -15.87 -13.96 -5.35
C PRO A 191 -15.54 -12.95 -6.46
N ASP A 192 -14.57 -13.30 -7.32
CA ASP A 192 -14.12 -12.46 -8.45
C ASP A 192 -15.28 -12.13 -9.42
N GLU A 193 -16.29 -13.00 -9.53
CA GLU A 193 -17.47 -12.76 -10.36
C GLU A 193 -18.37 -11.64 -9.81
N ARG A 194 -18.33 -11.41 -8.49
CA ARG A 194 -19.13 -10.37 -7.82
C ARG A 194 -18.40 -9.05 -7.71
N LEU A 195 -17.06 -9.06 -7.63
CA LEU A 195 -16.26 -7.85 -7.53
C LEU A 195 -14.99 -7.98 -8.39
N PRO A 196 -14.85 -7.17 -9.44
CA PRO A 196 -13.60 -7.10 -10.20
C PRO A 196 -12.40 -6.83 -9.31
N ARG A 197 -11.34 -7.61 -9.51
CA ARG A 197 -10.08 -7.51 -8.75
C ARG A 197 -9.51 -6.08 -8.64
N PRO A 198 -9.48 -5.25 -9.71
CA PRO A 198 -9.00 -3.87 -9.60
C PRO A 198 -9.77 -3.01 -8.60
N TYR A 199 -11.08 -3.25 -8.42
CA TYR A 199 -11.90 -2.51 -7.46
C TYR A 199 -11.63 -2.93 -6.03
N ALA A 200 -11.42 -4.23 -5.81
CA ALA A 200 -11.04 -4.77 -4.52
C ALA A 200 -9.65 -4.24 -4.08
N GLU A 201 -8.69 -4.19 -5.01
CA GLU A 201 -7.37 -3.59 -4.79
C GLU A 201 -7.46 -2.08 -4.51
N ALA A 202 -8.32 -1.37 -5.23
CA ALA A 202 -8.54 0.05 -4.97
C ALA A 202 -9.16 0.32 -3.60
N PHE A 203 -10.09 -0.54 -3.15
CA PHE A 203 -10.68 -0.48 -1.82
C PHE A 203 -9.64 -0.73 -0.72
N GLU A 204 -8.81 -1.77 -0.86
CA GLU A 204 -7.68 -2.06 0.04
C GLU A 204 -6.74 -0.86 0.18
N ARG A 205 -6.37 -0.24 -0.95
CA ARG A 205 -5.55 0.97 -0.97
C ARG A 205 -6.19 2.11 -0.20
N GLY A 206 -7.50 2.31 -0.36
CA GLY A 206 -8.24 3.32 0.39
C GLY A 206 -8.23 3.09 1.91
N LEU A 207 -8.46 1.85 2.35
CA LEU A 207 -8.36 1.50 3.79
C LEU A 207 -6.99 1.86 4.36
N ARG A 208 -5.93 1.49 3.63
CA ARG A 208 -4.54 1.75 4.00
C ARG A 208 -4.24 3.24 4.14
N GLU A 209 -4.66 4.04 3.17
CA GLU A 209 -4.48 5.50 3.19
C GLU A 209 -5.12 6.14 4.42
N GLU A 210 -6.34 5.75 4.76
CA GLU A 210 -7.04 6.30 5.93
C GLU A 210 -6.40 5.84 7.24
N LEU A 211 -5.98 4.57 7.33
CA LEU A 211 -5.28 4.06 8.51
C LEU A 211 -4.00 4.85 8.82
N TYR A 212 -3.28 5.28 7.78
CA TYR A 212 -2.13 6.17 7.92
C TYR A 212 -2.52 7.59 8.33
N ALA A 213 -3.57 8.14 7.71
CA ALA A 213 -4.07 9.49 8.02
C ALA A 213 -4.60 9.61 9.45
N ALA A 214 -5.27 8.56 9.94
CA ALA A 214 -5.73 8.45 11.32
C ALA A 214 -4.56 8.28 12.32
N GLY A 215 -3.36 7.95 11.84
CA GLY A 215 -2.13 7.82 12.60
C GLY A 215 -1.42 9.13 12.94
N ASP A 216 -0.11 9.01 13.14
CA ASP A 216 0.83 10.15 13.07
C ASP A 216 1.27 10.45 11.62
N GLY A 217 0.54 9.92 10.63
CA GLY A 217 0.91 9.93 9.22
C GLY A 217 1.98 8.90 8.83
N ARG A 218 2.53 8.13 9.79
CA ARG A 218 3.63 7.17 9.56
C ARG A 218 3.35 5.78 10.11
N LEU A 219 2.53 5.64 11.13
CA LEU A 219 2.10 4.35 11.71
C LEU A 219 0.58 4.35 11.89
N PRO A 220 -0.13 3.29 11.46
CA PRO A 220 -1.54 3.13 11.82
C PRO A 220 -1.66 2.93 13.34
N VAL A 221 -2.54 3.71 13.99
CA VAL A 221 -2.63 3.81 15.46
C VAL A 221 -2.93 2.47 16.12
N ARG A 222 -3.66 1.60 15.44
CA ARG A 222 -4.25 0.38 15.98
C ARG A 222 -4.22 -0.73 14.93
N PRO A 223 -3.78 -1.95 15.27
CA PRO A 223 -3.68 -3.03 14.31
C PRO A 223 -5.06 -3.65 14.06
N PHE A 224 -5.49 -3.74 12.79
CA PHE A 224 -6.81 -4.27 12.42
C PHE A 224 -6.75 -5.20 11.22
N ARG A 225 -7.57 -6.25 11.28
CA ARG A 225 -7.96 -7.09 10.16
C ARG A 225 -9.26 -6.55 9.56
N VAL A 226 -9.30 -6.42 8.24
CA VAL A 226 -10.49 -5.98 7.50
C VAL A 226 -10.91 -7.08 6.55
N ARG A 227 -12.11 -7.63 6.76
CA ARG A 227 -12.72 -8.63 5.87
C ARG A 227 -13.79 -7.99 5.00
N LEU A 228 -13.51 -7.83 3.71
CA LEU A 228 -14.50 -7.43 2.71
C LEU A 228 -15.31 -8.66 2.30
N HIS A 229 -16.56 -8.74 2.73
CA HIS A 229 -17.42 -9.93 2.50
C HIS A 229 -18.65 -9.64 1.61
N ASP A 230 -18.95 -8.37 1.34
CA ASP A 230 -19.96 -8.00 0.35
C ASP A 230 -19.58 -6.71 -0.37
N ALA A 231 -19.80 -6.67 -1.68
CA ALA A 231 -19.58 -5.49 -2.49
C ALA A 231 -20.55 -5.46 -3.68
N GLN A 232 -20.92 -4.26 -4.11
CA GLN A 232 -21.73 -4.03 -5.30
C GLN A 232 -21.11 -2.92 -6.14
N TRP A 233 -21.10 -3.15 -7.45
CA TRP A 233 -20.57 -2.23 -8.46
C TRP A 233 -21.55 -2.12 -9.63
N HIS A 234 -21.38 -1.09 -10.45
CA HIS A 234 -22.13 -0.84 -11.67
C HIS A 234 -21.16 -0.55 -12.80
N GLU A 235 -21.37 -1.15 -13.97
CA GLU A 235 -20.42 -1.08 -15.09
C GLU A 235 -20.11 0.35 -15.56
N VAL A 236 -21.11 1.23 -15.51
CA VAL A 236 -20.99 2.60 -16.02
C VAL A 236 -20.59 3.59 -14.92
N ASP A 237 -20.99 3.31 -13.68
CA ASP A 237 -20.88 4.25 -12.54
C ASP A 237 -19.84 3.83 -11.50
N SER A 238 -19.17 2.68 -11.67
CA SER A 238 -18.09 2.24 -10.80
C SER A 238 -16.73 2.40 -11.46
N ASN A 239 -15.76 2.80 -10.67
CA ASN A 239 -14.37 2.90 -11.06
C ASN A 239 -13.47 2.71 -9.83
N GLU A 240 -12.17 2.52 -10.06
CA GLU A 240 -11.20 2.32 -8.98
C GLU A 240 -11.15 3.50 -8.01
N LEU A 241 -11.35 4.73 -8.49
CA LEU A 241 -11.30 5.92 -7.64
C LEU A 241 -12.42 5.90 -6.60
N ILE A 242 -13.65 5.56 -6.98
CA ILE A 242 -14.79 5.55 -6.05
C ILE A 242 -14.67 4.40 -5.05
N PHE A 243 -14.13 3.24 -5.45
CA PHE A 243 -13.84 2.14 -4.54
C PHE A 243 -12.74 2.48 -3.54
N GLY A 244 -11.71 3.24 -3.95
CA GLY A 244 -10.73 3.79 -3.01
C GLY A 244 -11.34 4.77 -2.01
N VAL A 245 -12.25 5.64 -2.44
CA VAL A 245 -13.00 6.53 -1.52
C VAL A 245 -13.87 5.72 -0.55
N ALA A 246 -14.49 4.62 -1.02
CA ALA A 246 -15.28 3.73 -0.17
C ALA A 246 -14.42 3.07 0.92
N GLY A 247 -13.22 2.62 0.56
CA GLY A 247 -12.24 2.08 1.51
C GLY A 247 -11.86 3.10 2.59
N ARG A 248 -11.49 4.33 2.19
CA ARG A 248 -11.18 5.39 3.16
C ARG A 248 -12.32 5.66 4.12
N ARG A 249 -13.55 5.78 3.60
CA ARG A 249 -14.73 6.04 4.43
C ARG A 249 -15.02 4.88 5.40
N ALA A 250 -14.82 3.63 4.98
CA ALA A 250 -15.01 2.46 5.84
C ALA A 250 -14.04 2.46 7.01
N ALA A 251 -12.76 2.75 6.76
CA ALA A 251 -11.79 2.91 7.83
C ALA A 251 -12.14 4.08 8.76
N ALA A 252 -12.49 5.25 8.21
CA ALA A 252 -12.83 6.43 9.01
C ALA A 252 -14.01 6.18 9.96
N GLU A 253 -15.05 5.47 9.48
CA GLU A 253 -16.21 5.11 10.27
C GLU A 253 -15.91 4.03 11.31
N ALA A 254 -15.06 3.05 10.98
CA ALA A 254 -14.61 2.00 11.90
C ALA A 254 -13.74 2.54 13.05
N LEU A 255 -12.85 3.50 12.75
CA LEU A 255 -11.92 4.10 13.70
C LEU A 255 -12.58 5.18 14.58
N GLY A 256 -13.77 5.66 14.18
CA GLY A 256 -14.57 6.64 14.91
C GLY A 256 -14.03 8.08 14.86
N PRO A 257 -14.77 9.08 15.41
CA PRO A 257 -14.39 10.50 15.36
C PRO A 257 -13.21 10.90 16.26
N ALA A 258 -12.51 9.94 16.88
CA ALA A 258 -11.35 10.23 17.72
C ALA A 258 -10.11 10.70 16.93
N LEU A 259 -10.17 10.67 15.58
CA LEU A 259 -9.03 10.93 14.70
C LEU A 259 -9.39 11.79 13.47
N ALA A 260 -10.47 12.57 13.53
CA ALA A 260 -10.60 13.67 12.56
C ALA A 260 -9.48 14.68 12.87
N PRO A 261 -8.51 14.95 11.97
CA PRO A 261 -7.77 16.18 12.09
C PRO A 261 -8.82 17.29 12.08
N GLY A 262 -8.83 18.11 13.13
CA GLY A 262 -9.76 19.22 13.23
C GLY A 262 -9.60 20.12 12.01
N TYR A 263 -10.48 19.94 11.02
CA TYR A 263 -10.88 21.03 10.14
C TYR A 263 -11.86 21.90 10.95
N GLY A 264 -11.32 22.57 11.96
CA GLY A 264 -11.96 23.60 12.74
C GLY A 264 -11.06 24.82 12.71
N GLY A 265 -11.49 25.85 11.97
CA GLY A 265 -10.80 27.13 11.78
C GLY A 265 -11.02 27.68 10.39
#